data_AF-A0A6L6BBL7-F1
#
_entry.id   AF-A0A6L6BBL7-F1
#
_cell.length_a   1.000
_cell.length_b   1.000
_cell.length_c   1.000
_cell.angle_alpha   90.00
_cell.angle_beta   90.00
_cell.angle_gamma   90.00
#
_symmetry.space_group_name_H-M   'P 1'
#
loop_
_entity.id
_entity.type
_entity.pdbx_description
1 polymer ?
#
loop_
_entity_poly.entity_id
_entity_poly.type
_entity_poly.pdbx_seq_one_letter_code
_entity_poly.pdbx_strand_id
1 'polypeptide(L)' 'MADKHELRDKGLRLTPQRELVLSAVRELGHATPEDVAEKVRLTHPGINLSTVYR' A
#
# COMPACT_ATOMS: atom_id res chain seq x y z
N MET A 1 -3.76 6.93 14.88
CA MET A 1 -4.32 6.20 13.72
C MET A 1 -3.91 6.97 12.49
N ALA A 2 -3.15 6.38 11.56
CA ALA A 2 -2.58 7.14 10.47
C ALA A 2 -3.70 7.67 9.55
N ASP A 3 -3.81 9.00 9.49
CA ASP A 3 -4.93 9.72 8.89
C ASP A 3 -5.16 9.33 7.43
N LYS A 4 -6.43 9.29 7.03
CA LYS A 4 -6.86 9.05 5.64
C LYS A 4 -6.32 10.13 4.68
N HIS A 5 -5.81 11.23 5.23
CA HIS A 5 -5.29 12.39 4.52
C HIS A 5 -3.77 12.39 4.34
N GLU A 6 -3.03 11.46 4.95
CA GLU A 6 -1.55 11.50 4.99
C GLU A 6 -0.90 11.65 3.61
N LEU A 7 -1.40 10.93 2.59
CA LEU A 7 -0.91 11.11 1.23
C LEU A 7 -1.27 12.48 0.66
N ARG A 8 -2.50 12.96 0.89
CA ARG A 8 -2.96 14.28 0.41
C ARG A 8 -2.16 15.42 1.05
N ASP A 9 -1.86 15.30 2.35
CA ASP A 9 -1.08 16.29 3.10
C ASP A 9 0.37 16.36 2.59
N LYS A 10 0.88 15.24 2.07
CA LYS A 10 2.18 15.15 1.37
C LYS A 10 2.12 15.55 -0.11
N GLY A 11 0.97 16.05 -0.60
CA GLY A 11 0.76 16.37 -2.03
C GLY A 11 0.67 15.14 -2.95
N LEU A 12 0.60 13.94 -2.38
CA LEU A 12 0.50 12.67 -3.10
C LEU A 12 -0.97 12.31 -3.33
N ARG A 13 -1.29 11.91 -4.56
CA ARG A 13 -2.62 11.42 -4.89
C ARG A 13 -2.85 10.03 -4.27
N LEU A 14 -3.90 9.91 -3.47
CA LEU A 14 -4.44 8.61 -3.06
C LEU A 14 -5.18 7.98 -4.24
N THR A 15 -4.66 6.86 -4.73
CA THR A 15 -5.31 6.00 -5.75
C THR A 15 -5.78 4.71 -5.07
N PRO A 16 -6.74 3.95 -5.64
CA PRO A 16 -7.19 2.69 -5.05
C PRO A 16 -6.04 1.71 -4.77
N GLN A 17 -5.07 1.62 -5.69
CA GLN A 17 -3.90 0.76 -5.50
C GLN A 17 -3.00 1.25 -4.35
N ARG A 18 -2.79 2.56 -4.22
CA ARG A 18 -2.02 3.13 -3.10
C ARG A 18 -2.74 2.94 -1.76
N GLU A 19 -4.07 2.97 -1.75
CA GLU A 19 -4.86 2.69 -0.55
C GLU A 19 -4.67 1.24 -0.08
N LEU A 20 -4.69 0.28 -1.02
CA LEU A 20 -4.43 -1.13 -0.71
C LEU A 20 -3.01 -1.35 -0.15
N VAL A 21 -2.00 -0.78 -0.80
CA VAL A 21 -0.60 -0.89 -0.33
C VAL A 21 -0.42 -0.24 1.04
N LEU A 22 -0.96 0.96 1.24
CA LEU A 22 -0.88 1.68 2.51
C LEU A 22 -1.59 0.93 3.65
N SER A 23 -2.74 0.33 3.36
CA SER A 23 -3.45 -0.52 4.33
C SER A 23 -2.63 -1.74 4.71
N ALA A 24 -2.03 -2.44 3.73
CA ALA A 24 -1.20 -3.62 3.98
C ALA A 24 0.05 -3.29 4.80
N VAL A 25 0.75 -2.19 4.50
CA VAL A 25 1.90 -1.73 5.30
C VAL A 25 1.51 -1.45 6.75
N ARG A 26 0.36 -0.79 6.97
CA ARG A 26 -0.14 -0.47 8.31
C ARG A 26 -0.55 -1.72 9.10
N GLU A 27 -1.13 -2.71 8.43
CA GLU A 27 -1.54 -3.97 9.06
C GLU A 27 -0.34 -4.85 9.43
N LEU A 28 0.67 -4.92 8.56
CA LEU A 28 1.82 -5.81 8.74
C LEU A 28 2.96 -5.20 9.58
N GLY A 29 3.08 -3.86 9.62
CA GLY A 29 4.05 -3.13 10.44
C GLY A 29 5.51 -3.23 9.96
N HIS A 30 6.17 -4.38 10.18
CA HIS A 30 7.57 -4.64 9.82
C HIS A 30 7.71 -5.65 8.66
N ALA A 31 6.79 -5.57 7.70
CA ALA A 31 6.79 -6.42 6.52
C ALA A 31 7.87 -6.04 5.51
N THR A 32 8.33 -7.04 4.76
CA THR A 32 9.09 -6.83 3.53
C THR A 32 8.15 -6.37 2.40
N PRO A 33 8.68 -5.72 1.34
CA PRO A 33 7.89 -5.39 0.14
C PRO A 33 7.18 -6.60 -0.48
N GLU A 34 7.80 -7.78 -0.40
CA GLU A 34 7.24 -9.05 -0.86
C GLU A 34 6.02 -9.45 -0.04
N ASP A 35 6.08 -9.34 1.30
CA ASP A 35 4.95 -9.62 2.19
C ASP A 35 3.78 -8.65 1.90
N VAL A 36 4.08 -7.37 1.67
CA VAL A 36 3.08 -6.38 1.29
C VAL A 36 2.44 -6.74 -0.05
N ALA A 37 3.25 -7.12 -1.04
CA ALA A 37 2.75 -7.53 -2.36
C ALA A 37 1.88 -8.78 -2.27
N GLU A 38 2.26 -9.77 -1.46
CA GLU A 38 1.46 -10.97 -1.21
C GLU A 38 0.12 -10.64 -0.56
N LYS A 39 0.11 -9.79 0.48
CA LYS A 39 -1.13 -9.35 1.13
C LYS A 39 -2.06 -8.62 0.16
N VAL A 40 -1.53 -7.70 -0.66
CA VAL A 40 -2.34 -6.94 -1.62
C VAL A 40 -2.86 -7.83 -2.76
N ARG A 41 -2.13 -8.88 -3.15
CA ARG A 41 -2.58 -9.82 -4.19
C ARG A 41 -3.88 -10.55 -3.82
N LEU A 42 -4.23 -10.65 -2.54
CA LEU A 42 -5.51 -11.23 -2.09
C LEU A 42 -6.73 -10.46 -2.60
N THR A 43 -6.60 -9.14 -2.79
CA THR A 43 -7.69 -8.26 -3.26
C THR A 43 -7.41 -7.66 -4.63
N HIS A 44 -6.13 -7.60 -5.05
CA HIS A 44 -5.70 -7.10 -6.35
C HIS A 44 -4.61 -7.99 -6.97
N PRO A 45 -4.97 -9.14 -7.56
CA PRO A 45 -4.02 -10.15 -8.02
C PRO A 45 -3.00 -9.66 -9.06
N GLY A 46 -3.35 -8.63 -9.84
CA GLY A 46 -2.50 -8.07 -10.90
C GLY A 46 -1.43 -7.08 -10.45
N ILE A 47 -1.25 -6.85 -9.14
CA ILE A 47 -0.23 -5.90 -8.67
C ILE A 47 1.18 -6.41 -8.99
N ASN A 48 1.96 -5.58 -9.68
CA ASN A 48 3.37 -5.83 -9.89
C ASN A 48 4.19 -5.39 -8.67
N LEU A 49 5.18 -6.18 -8.26
CA LEU A 49 6.08 -5.88 -7.13
C LEU A 49 6.77 -4.52 -7.28
N SER A 50 7.16 -4.11 -8.50
CA SER A 50 7.70 -2.77 -8.78
C SER A 50 6.76 -1.62 -8.43
N THR A 51 5.47 -1.88 -8.26
CA THR A 51 4.49 -0.88 -7.81
C THR A 51 4.51 -0.71 -6.30
N VAL A 52 4.93 -1.72 -5.55
CA VAL A 52 5.09 -1.63 -4.08
C VAL A 52 6.35 -0.84 -3.73
N TYR A 53 7.38 -0.89 -4.59
CA TYR A 53 8.63 -0.14 -4.41
C TYR A 53 8.56 1.36 -4.79
N ARG A 54 7.47 1.84 -5.41
CA ARG A 54 7.36 3.23 -5.92
C ARG A 54 6.38 4.07 -5.11
#